data_AF-A0AAU8U0A9-F1
#
_entry.id   AF-A0AAU8U0A9-F1
#
_cell.length_a   1.000
_cell.length_b   1.000
_cell.length_c   1.000
_cell.angle_alpha   90.00
_cell.angle_beta   90.00
_cell.angle_gamma   90.00
#
_symmetry.space_group_name_H-M   'P 1'
#
loop_
_entity.id
_entity.type
_entity.pdbx_description
1 polymer ?
#
loop_
_entity_poly.entity_id
_entity_poly.type
_entity_poly.pdbx_seq_one_letter_code
_entity_poly.pdbx_strand_id
1 'polypeptide(L)' 'MAKFDKQKYINEKIKQYAPSIVGLASGTDDPIKLAKDLTDVFKNTLETKLYNFLITSKC' A
#
# COMPACT_ATOMS: atom_id res chain seq x y z
N MET A 1 -7.89 8.27 25.39
CA MET A 1 -7.56 8.06 23.96
C MET A 1 -6.09 7.74 23.82
N ALA A 2 -5.71 6.65 23.15
CA ALA A 2 -4.32 6.43 22.76
C ALA A 2 -3.92 7.50 21.74
N LYS A 3 -2.73 8.10 21.90
CA LYS A 3 -2.20 9.09 20.97
C LYS A 3 -1.94 8.38 19.63
N PHE A 4 -2.44 8.93 18.53
CA PHE A 4 -2.20 8.37 17.20
C PHE A 4 -0.69 8.43 16.90
N ASP A 5 -0.05 7.27 16.88
CA ASP A 5 1.36 7.15 16.52
C ASP A 5 1.48 6.98 15.01
N LYS A 6 1.73 8.11 14.34
CA LYS A 6 1.93 8.17 12.90
C LYS A 6 3.08 7.28 12.43
N GLN A 7 4.18 7.20 13.18
CA GLN A 7 5.36 6.43 12.79
C GLN A 7 5.06 4.93 12.84
N LYS A 8 4.39 4.48 13.91
CA LYS A 8 3.93 3.10 14.04
C LYS A 8 2.98 2.72 12.91
N TYR A 9 1.99 3.57 12.62
CA TYR A 9 1.03 3.35 11.53
C TYR A 9 1.73 3.22 10.17
N ILE A 10 2.69 4.10 9.87
CA ILE A 10 3.46 4.05 8.62
C ILE A 10 4.27 2.75 8.53
N ASN A 11 4.97 2.37 9.60
CA ASN A 11 5.78 1.14 9.64
C ASN A 11 4.93 -0.13 9.44
N GLU A 12 3.76 -0.21 10.08
CA GLU A 12 2.83 -1.33 9.89
C GLU A 12 2.32 -1.40 8.46
N LYS A 13 2.02 -0.26 7.83
CA LYS A 13 1.61 -0.23 6.43
C LYS A 13 2.74 -0.63 5.49
N ILE A 14 3.96 -0.13 5.68
CA ILE A 14 5.12 -0.54 4.88
C ILE A 14 5.35 -2.05 4.98
N LYS A 15 5.30 -2.63 6.19
CA LYS A 15 5.42 -4.09 6.40
C LYS A 15 4.34 -4.89 5.67
N GLN A 16 3.11 -4.37 5.62
CA GLN A 16 2.00 -5.00 4.91
C GLN A 16 2.26 -5.08 3.39
N TYR A 17 2.93 -4.08 2.81
CA TYR A 17 3.19 -4.01 1.36
C TYR A 17 4.54 -4.59 0.94
N ALA A 18 5.51 -4.66 1.85
CA ALA A 18 6.86 -5.15 1.55
C ALA A 18 6.90 -6.54 0.86
N PRO A 19 6.08 -7.54 1.24
CA PRO A 19 6.08 -8.84 0.55
C PRO A 19 5.68 -8.75 -0.93
N SER A 20 4.67 -7.93 -1.25
CA SER A 20 4.24 -7.70 -2.64
C SER A 20 5.33 -6.98 -3.46
N ILE A 21 6.03 -6.04 -2.84
CA ILE A 21 7.15 -5.30 -3.46
C ILE A 21 8.32 -6.24 -3.75
N VAL A 22 8.69 -7.10 -2.78
CA VAL A 22 9.78 -8.08 -2.94
C VAL A 22 9.44 -9.12 -4.01
N GLY A 23 8.19 -9.62 -4.03
CA GLY A 23 7.72 -10.54 -5.06
C GLY A 23 7.82 -9.97 -6.47
N LEU A 24 7.40 -8.71 -6.66
CA LEU A 24 7.49 -8.01 -7.95
C LEU A 24 8.94 -7.78 -8.39
N ALA A 25 9.82 -7.38 -7.46
CA ALA A 25 11.23 -7.10 -7.74
C ALA A 25 12.03 -8.38 -8.06
N SER A 26 11.68 -9.52 -7.46
CA SER A 26 12.39 -10.79 -7.66
C SER A 26 12.14 -11.46 -9.02
N GLY A 27 11.11 -11.03 -9.75
CA GLY A 27 10.69 -11.64 -11.03
C GLY A 27 10.78 -10.72 -12.24
N THR A 28 11.35 -9.52 -12.10
CA THR A 28 11.33 -8.49 -13.13
C THR A 28 12.74 -7.97 -13.45
N ASP A 29 13.25 -8.30 -14.63
CA ASP A 29 14.52 -7.76 -15.16
C ASP A 29 14.35 -6.37 -15.81
N ASP A 30 13.11 -5.90 -15.99
CA ASP A 30 12.80 -4.58 -16.56
C ASP A 30 12.45 -3.55 -15.45
N PRO A 31 13.36 -2.60 -15.15
CA PRO A 31 13.14 -1.62 -14.09
C PRO A 31 11.95 -0.68 -14.36
N ILE A 32 11.58 -0.44 -15.62
CA ILE A 32 10.42 0.40 -15.97
C ILE A 32 9.12 -0.35 -15.67
N LYS A 33 9.06 -1.64 -16.03
CA LYS A 33 7.92 -2.49 -15.69
C LYS A 33 7.75 -2.62 -14.17
N LEU A 34 8.86 -2.82 -13.44
CA LEU A 34 8.84 -2.88 -11.98
C LEU A 34 8.28 -1.60 -11.36
N ALA A 35 8.71 -0.42 -11.84
CA ALA A 35 8.20 0.86 -11.36
C ALA A 35 6.68 1.01 -11.61
N LYS A 36 6.19 0.55 -12.76
CA LYS A 36 4.76 0.57 -13.09
C LYS A 36 3.96 -0.36 -12.18
N ASP A 37 4.40 -1.60 -12.01
CA ASP A 37 3.70 -2.60 -11.18
C ASP A 37 3.63 -2.16 -9.72
N LEU A 38 4.70 -1.55 -9.20
CA LEU A 38 4.71 -0.95 -7.86
C LEU A 38 3.71 0.21 -7.76
N THR A 39 3.68 1.10 -8.75
CA THR A 39 2.76 2.24 -8.78
C THR A 39 1.30 1.76 -8.78
N ASP A 40 0.97 0.73 -9.54
CA ASP A 40 -0.38 0.16 -9.60
C ASP A 40 -0.78 -0.50 -8.26
N VAL A 41 0.14 -1.21 -7.59
CA VAL A 41 -0.11 -1.77 -6.25
C VAL A 41 -0.43 -0.66 -5.24
N PHE A 42 0.32 0.44 -5.24
CA PHE A 42 0.05 1.57 -4.35
C PHE A 42 -1.27 2.26 -4.68
N LYS A 43 -1.57 2.47 -5.97
CA LYS A 43 -2.81 3.10 -6.42
C LYS A 43 -4.04 2.29 -6.04
N ASN A 44 -4.08 1.00 -6.39
CA ASN A 44 -5.20 0.11 -6.07
C ASN A 44 -5.45 0.02 -4.56
N THR A 45 -4.37 0.00 -3.78
CA THR A 45 -4.43 0.00 -2.32
C THR A 45 -5.06 1.28 -1.76
N LEU A 46 -4.69 2.45 -2.30
CA LEU A 46 -5.25 3.74 -1.89
C LEU A 46 -6.72 3.85 -2.28
N GLU A 47 -7.07 3.45 -3.50
CA GLU A 47 -8.45 3.45 -4.00
C GLU A 47 -9.34 2.55 -3.15
N THR A 48 -8.89 1.33 -2.82
CA THR A 48 -9.64 0.40 -1.97
C THR A 48 -9.85 0.96 -0.56
N LYS A 49 -8.83 1.60 0.04
CA LYS A 49 -8.96 2.21 1.37
C LYS A 49 -9.88 3.42 1.36
N LEU A 50 -9.77 4.29 0.36
CA LEU A 50 -10.65 5.45 0.21
C LEU A 50 -12.09 5.00 -0.01
N TYR A 51 -12.31 4.00 -0.85
CA TYR A 51 -13.63 3.41 -1.06
C TYR A 51 -14.23 2.87 0.25
N ASN A 52 -13.47 2.07 1.01
CA ASN A 52 -13.92 1.54 2.29
C ASN A 52 -14.17 2.64 3.34
N PHE A 53 -13.34 3.70 3.37
CA PHE A 53 -13.52 4.85 4.26
C PHE A 53 -14.80 5.64 3.93
N LEU A 54 -15.06 5.89 2.64
CA LEU A 54 -16.24 6.60 2.17
C LEU A 54 -17.54 5.83 2.41
N ILE A 55 -17.49 4.49 2.36
CA ILE A 55 -18.64 3.65 2.66
C ILE A 55 -18.91 3.58 4.16
N THR A 56 -17.87 3.37 4.98
CA THR A 56 -18.03 3.26 6.45
C THR A 56 -18.35 4.59 7.14
N SER A 57 -18.00 5.73 6.52
CA SER A 57 -18.37 7.07 7.03
C SER A 57 -19.81 7.49 6.66
N LYS A 58 -20.55 6.67 5.90
CA LYS A 58 -21.95 6.91 5.54
C LYS A 58 -22.95 6.11 6.40
N CYS A 59 -22.50 5.37 7.40
CA CYS A 59 -23.34 4.63 8.35
C CYS A 59 -23.30 5.25 9.75
#